data_AF-V6LCA3-F1
#
_entry.id   AF-V6LCA3-F1
#
_cell.length_a   1.000
_cell.length_b   1.000
_cell.length_c   1.000
_cell.angle_alpha   90.00
_cell.angle_beta   90.00
_cell.angle_gamma   90.00
#
_symmetry.space_group_name_H-M   'P 1'
#
loop_
_entity.id
_entity.type
_entity.pdbx_description
1 polymer ?
#
loop_
_entity_poly.entity_id
_entity_poly.type
_entity_poly.pdbx_seq_one_letter_code
_entity_poly.pdbx_strand_id
1 'polypeptide(L)'
;MTAGAVWLLLGGAAGAALAKPLRLPFWPLIGAIAGAAAVRLASGGHMAIPAGLQTVAQVLVGTVVGLAVAPGVLRDFRTVLLPGLLAVVAILGFGVGWGLFVGRTGAAAVPAAVFGMVPGGVGEMMAAATAVRTDTAVVAAMHLARLVVVLSCLPLLVRGARVFERWWGERGRDR
;
A
#
# COMPACT_ATOMS: atom_id res chain seq x y z
N MET A 1 23.11 -13.25 6.12
CA MET A 1 21.63 -13.37 5.96
C MET A 1 21.20 -14.63 6.70
N THR A 2 20.21 -14.56 7.59
CA THR A 2 19.62 -15.77 8.19
C THR A 2 19.00 -16.62 7.06
N ALA A 3 19.10 -17.94 7.13
CA ALA A 3 18.57 -18.83 6.08
C ALA A 3 17.08 -18.53 5.76
N GLY A 4 16.29 -18.14 6.76
CA GLY A 4 14.88 -17.76 6.58
C GLY A 4 14.65 -16.55 5.68
N ALA A 5 15.56 -15.57 5.66
CA ALA A 5 15.43 -14.40 4.79
C ALA A 5 15.55 -14.75 3.30
N VAL A 6 16.46 -15.67 2.98
CA VAL A 6 16.65 -16.18 1.63
C VAL A 6 15.39 -16.90 1.17
N TRP A 7 14.82 -17.77 2.02
CA TRP A 7 13.57 -18.47 1.71
C TRP A 7 12.39 -17.52 1.49
N LEU A 8 12.25 -16.46 2.28
CA LEU A 8 11.21 -15.45 2.07
C LEU A 8 11.36 -14.72 0.73
N LEU A 9 12.59 -14.34 0.37
CA LEU A 9 12.87 -13.66 -0.90
C LEU A 9 12.64 -14.59 -2.09
N LEU A 10 13.08 -15.85 -2.01
CA LEU A 10 12.85 -16.86 -3.03
C LEU A 10 11.35 -17.17 -3.17
N GLY A 11 10.64 -17.34 -2.06
CA GLY A 11 9.19 -17.55 -2.05
C GLY A 11 8.44 -16.38 -2.68
N GLY A 12 8.81 -15.15 -2.32
CA GLY A 12 8.25 -13.95 -2.94
C GLY A 12 8.55 -13.87 -4.43
N ALA A 13 9.79 -14.11 -4.86
CA ALA A 13 10.16 -14.10 -6.27
C ALA A 13 9.41 -15.19 -7.08
N ALA A 14 9.30 -16.40 -6.52
CA ALA A 14 8.54 -17.49 -7.13
C ALA A 14 7.05 -17.14 -7.23
N GLY A 15 6.45 -16.63 -6.15
CA GLY A 15 5.05 -16.18 -6.13
C GLY A 15 4.78 -15.08 -7.16
N ALA A 16 5.69 -14.11 -7.28
CA ALA A 16 5.61 -13.10 -8.34
C ALA A 16 5.68 -13.74 -9.73
N ALA A 17 6.66 -14.59 -10.01
CA ALA A 17 6.80 -15.26 -11.30
C ALA A 17 5.55 -16.08 -11.68
N LEU A 18 4.95 -16.77 -10.70
CA LEU A 18 3.72 -17.56 -10.86
C LEU A 18 2.48 -16.68 -11.04
N ALA A 19 2.44 -15.47 -10.48
CA ALA A 19 1.32 -14.53 -10.65
C ALA A 19 1.28 -13.89 -12.05
N LYS A 20 2.42 -13.84 -12.76
CA LYS A 20 2.54 -13.27 -14.11
C LYS A 20 1.53 -13.87 -15.11
N PRO A 21 1.39 -15.19 -15.27
CA PRO A 21 0.41 -15.78 -16.19
C PRO A 21 -1.06 -15.56 -15.80
N LEU A 22 -1.37 -15.30 -14.52
CA LEU A 22 -2.74 -15.08 -14.06
C LEU A 22 -3.32 -13.71 -14.47
N ARG A 23 -2.53 -12.83 -15.13
CA ARG A 23 -2.94 -11.49 -15.58
C ARG A 23 -3.55 -10.62 -14.47
N LEU A 24 -3.12 -10.82 -13.24
CA LEU A 24 -3.58 -10.02 -12.10
C LEU A 24 -3.07 -8.57 -12.23
N PRO A 25 -3.88 -7.56 -11.85
CA PRO A 25 -3.38 -6.20 -11.72
C PRO A 25 -2.28 -6.18 -10.65
N PHE A 26 -1.16 -5.50 -10.92
CA PHE A 26 -0.01 -5.47 -10.00
C PHE A 26 0.51 -6.88 -9.61
N TRP A 27 0.51 -7.82 -10.56
CA TRP A 27 0.95 -9.22 -10.34
C TRP A 27 2.28 -9.39 -9.59
N PRO A 28 3.34 -8.56 -9.76
CA PRO A 28 4.59 -8.79 -9.03
C PRO A 28 4.41 -8.61 -7.53
N LEU A 29 3.62 -7.62 -7.12
CA LEU A 29 3.39 -7.30 -5.71
C LEU A 29 2.46 -8.33 -5.06
N ILE A 30 1.33 -8.65 -5.71
CA ILE A 30 0.38 -9.64 -5.19
C ILE A 30 1.05 -11.01 -5.08
N GLY A 31 1.77 -11.43 -6.12
CA GLY A 31 2.49 -12.69 -6.13
C GLY A 31 3.60 -12.74 -5.08
N ALA A 32 4.37 -11.66 -4.90
CA ALA A 32 5.41 -11.60 -3.88
C ALA A 32 4.85 -11.70 -2.45
N ILE A 33 3.74 -11.01 -2.17
CA ILE A 33 3.06 -11.10 -0.87
C ILE A 33 2.56 -12.52 -0.64
N ALA A 34 1.86 -13.11 -1.60
CA ALA A 34 1.31 -14.45 -1.49
C ALA A 34 2.41 -15.51 -1.29
N GLY A 35 3.48 -15.44 -2.08
CA GLY A 35 4.61 -16.36 -1.99
C GLY A 35 5.38 -16.23 -0.67
N ALA A 36 5.67 -15.02 -0.23
CA ALA A 36 6.33 -14.79 1.06
C ALA A 36 5.44 -15.22 2.24
N ALA A 37 4.12 -14.96 2.17
CA ALA A 37 3.16 -15.41 3.17
C ALA A 37 3.10 -16.94 3.22
N ALA A 38 3.04 -17.62 2.07
CA ALA A 38 3.02 -19.07 1.99
C ALA A 38 4.28 -19.69 2.63
N VAL A 39 5.47 -19.16 2.33
CA VAL A 39 6.72 -19.61 2.96
C VAL A 39 6.71 -19.39 4.47
N ARG A 40 6.27 -18.20 4.93
CA ARG A 40 6.20 -17.89 6.36
C ARG A 40 5.22 -18.80 7.12
N LEU A 41 4.09 -19.12 6.51
CA LEU A 41 3.09 -20.03 7.08
C LEU A 41 3.62 -21.47 7.12
N ALA A 42 4.24 -21.94 6.03
CA ALA A 42 4.86 -23.27 5.94
C ALA A 42 6.00 -23.46 6.94
N SER A 43 6.72 -22.40 7.31
CA SER A 43 7.80 -22.44 8.30
C SER A 43 7.34 -22.28 9.76
N GLY A 44 6.04 -22.37 10.03
CA GLY A 44 5.48 -22.19 11.39
C GLY A 44 5.61 -20.77 11.94
N GLY A 45 5.72 -19.75 11.08
CA GLY A 45 5.69 -18.33 11.48
C GLY A 45 7.00 -17.72 12.02
N HIS A 46 8.04 -18.52 12.26
CA HIS A 46 9.28 -18.10 12.95
C HIS A 46 10.35 -17.45 12.04
N MET A 47 9.96 -16.82 10.94
CA MET A 47 10.90 -16.12 10.06
C MET A 47 10.93 -14.62 10.33
N ALA A 48 12.12 -14.12 10.67
CA ALA A 48 12.40 -12.70 10.79
C ALA A 48 13.07 -12.17 9.52
N ILE A 49 12.66 -10.97 9.09
CA ILE A 49 13.37 -10.23 8.06
C ILE A 49 14.67 -9.69 8.67
N PRO A 50 15.83 -9.82 8.00
CA PRO A 50 17.09 -9.26 8.48
C PRO A 50 16.97 -7.75 8.66
N ALA A 51 17.57 -7.23 9.73
CA ALA A 51 17.71 -5.79 9.93
C ALA A 51 18.37 -5.16 8.67
N GLY A 52 17.81 -4.05 8.21
CA GLY A 52 18.29 -3.32 7.03
C GLY A 52 17.70 -3.73 5.68
N LEU A 53 17.08 -4.92 5.53
CA LEU A 53 16.47 -5.30 4.25
C LEU A 53 15.31 -4.36 3.88
N GLN A 54 14.51 -3.96 4.87
CA GLN A 54 13.44 -2.99 4.68
C GLN A 54 13.99 -1.62 4.25
N THR A 55 15.12 -1.20 4.83
CA THR A 55 15.81 0.04 4.47
C THR A 55 16.29 -0.01 3.02
N VAL A 56 16.92 -1.11 2.59
CA VAL A 56 17.33 -1.30 1.19
C VAL A 56 16.12 -1.22 0.25
N ALA A 57 15.02 -1.89 0.58
CA ALA A 57 13.80 -1.82 -0.21
C ALA A 57 13.23 -0.39 -0.29
N GLN A 58 13.22 0.35 0.81
CA GLN A 58 12.79 1.75 0.85
C GLN A 58 13.69 2.67 0.02
N VAL A 59 15.01 2.48 0.06
CA VAL A 59 15.95 3.22 -0.79
C VAL A 59 15.65 2.96 -2.26
N LEU A 60 15.49 1.70 -2.67
CA LEU A 60 15.18 1.35 -4.05
C LEU A 60 13.84 1.94 -4.52
N VAL A 61 12.78 1.82 -3.72
CA VAL A 61 11.48 2.43 -4.02
C VAL A 61 11.60 3.94 -4.14
N GLY A 62 12.31 4.59 -3.19
CA GLY A 62 12.57 6.03 -3.21
C GLY A 62 13.35 6.47 -4.45
N THR A 63 14.36 5.71 -4.88
CA THR A 63 15.11 5.99 -6.11
C THR A 63 14.21 5.90 -7.34
N VAL A 64 13.38 4.85 -7.45
CA VAL A 64 12.43 4.69 -8.57
C VAL A 64 11.43 5.84 -8.62
N VAL A 65 10.88 6.25 -7.47
CA VAL A 65 9.99 7.42 -7.39
C VAL A 65 10.73 8.71 -7.75
N GLY A 66 11.98 8.86 -7.30
CA GLY A 66 12.83 10.02 -7.59
C GLY A 66 13.14 10.19 -9.07
N LEU A 67 13.26 9.10 -9.84
CA LEU A 67 13.45 9.16 -11.30
C LEU A 67 12.27 9.83 -12.03
N ALA A 68 11.08 9.88 -11.43
CA ALA A 68 9.92 10.56 -12.00
C ALA A 68 9.99 12.10 -11.85
N VAL A 69 10.94 12.63 -11.06
CA VAL A 69 11.10 14.06 -10.83
C VAL A 69 11.85 14.69 -12.01
N ALA A 70 11.11 15.19 -13.00
CA ALA A 70 11.65 15.96 -14.12
C ALA A 70 11.80 17.46 -13.80
N PRO A 71 12.60 18.25 -14.54
CA PRO A 71 12.84 19.67 -14.26
C PRO A 71 11.57 20.55 -14.18
N GLY A 72 10.52 20.19 -14.92
CA GLY A 72 9.23 20.88 -14.88
C GLY A 72 8.37 20.59 -13.65
N VAL A 73 8.65 19.49 -12.93
CA VAL A 73 7.83 19.02 -11.80
C VAL A 73 7.76 20.07 -10.70
N LEU A 74 8.81 20.84 -10.44
CA LEU A 74 8.82 21.83 -9.36
C LEU A 74 7.85 23.00 -9.63
N ARG A 75 7.64 23.33 -10.91
CA ARG A 75 6.68 24.36 -11.33
C ARG A 75 5.25 23.86 -11.16
N ASP A 76 4.99 22.63 -11.59
CA ASP A 76 3.69 21.98 -11.44
C ASP A 76 3.38 21.69 -9.96
N PHE A 77 4.40 21.36 -9.17
CA PHE A 77 4.26 21.08 -7.74
C PHE A 77 3.61 22.24 -7.00
N ARG A 78 3.93 23.50 -7.35
CA ARG A 78 3.31 24.68 -6.75
C ARG A 78 1.82 24.79 -7.06
N THR A 79 1.37 24.35 -8.23
CA THR A 79 -0.05 24.41 -8.62
C THR A 79 -0.87 23.30 -7.96
N VAL A 80 -0.26 22.13 -7.73
CA VAL A 80 -0.92 21.00 -7.05
C VAL A 80 -0.68 20.96 -5.54
N LEU A 81 0.18 21.80 -4.97
CA LEU A 81 0.53 21.75 -3.55
C LEU A 81 -0.68 21.93 -2.64
N LEU A 82 -1.47 22.98 -2.85
CA LEU A 82 -2.62 23.27 -2.00
C LEU A 82 -3.76 22.24 -2.19
N PRO A 83 -4.19 21.90 -3.43
CA PRO A 83 -5.15 20.81 -3.64
C PRO A 83 -4.65 19.46 -3.09
N GLY A 84 -3.36 19.16 -3.28
CA GLY A 84 -2.73 17.94 -2.79
C GLY A 84 -2.72 17.86 -1.27
N LEU A 85 -2.39 18.96 -0.59
CA LEU A 85 -2.44 19.04 0.88
C LEU A 85 -3.86 18.81 1.40
N LEU A 86 -4.86 19.46 0.78
CA LEU A 86 -6.27 19.26 1.14
C LEU A 86 -6.70 17.80 0.92
N ALA A 87 -6.26 17.17 -0.17
CA ALA A 87 -6.52 15.75 -0.42
C ALA A 87 -5.88 14.87 0.66
N VAL A 88 -4.63 15.13 1.06
CA VAL A 88 -3.96 14.41 2.14
C VAL A 88 -4.72 14.56 3.46
N VAL A 89 -5.11 15.79 3.84
CA VAL A 89 -5.89 16.04 5.06
C VAL A 89 -7.24 15.31 5.01
N ALA A 90 -7.94 15.34 3.89
CA ALA A 90 -9.21 14.64 3.71
C ALA A 90 -9.05 13.12 3.84
N ILE A 91 -8.03 12.55 3.20
CA ILE A 91 -7.73 11.12 3.24
C ILE A 91 -7.36 10.69 4.67
N LEU A 92 -6.50 11.45 5.36
CA LEU A 92 -6.11 11.17 6.74
C LEU A 92 -7.33 11.29 7.68
N GLY A 93 -8.11 12.37 7.55
CA GLY A 93 -9.31 12.60 8.34
C GLY A 93 -10.33 11.49 8.16
N PHE A 94 -10.57 11.05 6.92
CA PHE A 94 -11.44 9.91 6.63
C PHE A 94 -10.89 8.60 7.21
N GLY A 95 -9.60 8.33 7.06
CA GLY A 95 -8.96 7.14 7.62
C GLY A 95 -9.05 7.08 9.15
N VAL A 96 -8.77 8.19 9.83
CA VAL A 96 -8.93 8.31 11.30
C VAL A 96 -10.39 8.14 11.69
N GLY A 97 -11.30 8.88 11.04
CA GLY A 97 -12.74 8.81 11.34
C GLY A 97 -13.32 7.41 11.17
N TRP A 98 -12.94 6.73 10.08
CA TRP A 98 -13.36 5.36 9.82
C TRP A 98 -12.71 4.37 10.80
N GLY A 99 -11.45 4.55 11.15
CA GLY A 99 -10.78 3.75 12.18
C GLY A 99 -11.44 3.89 13.56
N LEU A 100 -11.83 5.11 13.95
CA LEU A 100 -12.60 5.36 15.17
C LEU A 100 -13.99 4.70 15.12
N PHE A 101 -14.66 4.74 13.96
CA PHE A 101 -15.95 4.08 13.75
C PHE A 101 -15.83 2.58 13.91
N VAL A 102 -14.89 1.94 13.21
CA VAL A 102 -14.64 0.49 13.32
C VAL A 102 -14.24 0.11 14.74
N GLY A 103 -13.40 0.91 15.41
CA GLY A 103 -13.04 0.67 16.80
C GLY A 103 -14.26 0.67 17.74
N ARG A 104 -15.29 1.47 17.46
CA ARG A 104 -16.55 1.46 18.24
C ARG A 104 -17.42 0.22 18.00
N THR A 105 -17.28 -0.46 16.87
CA THR A 105 -18.01 -1.71 16.60
C THR A 105 -17.49 -2.90 17.42
N GLY A 106 -16.33 -2.75 18.06
CA GLY A 106 -15.67 -3.85 18.80
C GLY A 106 -14.88 -4.81 17.90
N ALA A 107 -14.84 -4.59 16.59
CA ALA A 107 -14.10 -5.45 15.65
C ALA A 107 -12.56 -5.43 15.87
N ALA A 108 -12.03 -4.31 16.38
CA ALA A 108 -10.62 -4.16 16.73
C ALA A 108 -10.44 -3.06 17.79
N ALA A 109 -9.33 -3.10 18.53
CA ALA A 109 -8.94 -2.00 19.41
C ALA A 109 -8.80 -0.70 18.60
N VAL A 110 -9.25 0.42 19.17
CA VAL A 110 -9.26 1.74 18.48
C VAL A 110 -7.90 2.10 17.86
N PRO A 111 -6.74 1.96 18.55
CA PRO A 111 -5.45 2.28 17.94
C PRO A 111 -5.11 1.37 16.75
N ALA A 112 -5.38 0.07 16.83
CA ALA A 112 -5.17 -0.86 15.71
C ALA A 112 -6.09 -0.53 14.52
N ALA A 113 -7.35 -0.19 14.78
CA ALA A 113 -8.30 0.20 13.74
C ALA A 113 -7.88 1.51 13.05
N VAL A 114 -7.45 2.52 13.81
CA VAL A 114 -6.96 3.80 13.28
C VAL A 114 -5.71 3.59 12.43
N PHE A 115 -4.69 2.91 12.97
CA PHE A 115 -3.46 2.66 12.21
C PHE A 115 -3.72 1.77 10.99
N GLY A 116 -4.63 0.81 11.06
CA GLY A 116 -5.01 -0.04 9.92
C GLY A 116 -5.76 0.69 8.81
N MET A 117 -6.59 1.69 9.15
CA MET A 117 -7.40 2.45 8.18
C MET A 117 -6.64 3.63 7.55
N VAL A 118 -5.80 4.31 8.33
CA VAL A 118 -5.01 5.44 7.83
C VAL A 118 -4.00 4.93 6.79
N PRO A 119 -3.90 5.59 5.61
CA PRO A 119 -2.88 5.25 4.64
C PRO A 119 -1.50 5.71 5.11
N GLY A 120 -0.50 4.87 4.87
CA GLY A 120 0.88 5.11 5.29
C GLY A 120 1.76 3.91 4.94
N GLY A 121 3.04 3.99 5.29
CA GLY A 121 3.96 2.86 5.16
C GLY A 121 3.60 1.75 6.14
N VAL A 122 3.42 0.51 5.64
CA VAL A 122 3.07 -0.65 6.50
C VAL A 122 4.06 -0.77 7.67
N GLY A 123 5.36 -0.59 7.42
CA GLY A 123 6.39 -0.65 8.47
C GLY A 123 6.20 0.41 9.57
N GLU A 124 5.88 1.64 9.19
CA GLU A 124 5.68 2.76 10.11
C GLU A 124 4.43 2.57 10.96
N MET A 125 3.33 2.14 10.35
CA MET A 125 2.08 1.89 11.06
C MET A 125 2.21 0.72 12.03
N MET A 126 2.98 -0.31 11.66
CA MET A 126 3.29 -1.44 12.55
C MET A 126 4.20 -1.03 13.70
N ALA A 127 5.18 -0.16 13.47
CA ALA A 127 6.03 0.40 14.52
C ALA A 127 5.21 1.28 15.49
N ALA A 128 4.33 2.13 14.97
CA ALA A 128 3.41 2.94 15.77
C ALA A 128 2.46 2.06 16.61
N ALA A 129 1.92 1.00 16.01
CA ALA A 129 1.09 0.02 16.70
C ALA A 129 1.84 -0.70 17.83
N THR A 130 3.10 -1.07 17.58
CA THR A 130 3.98 -1.67 18.60
C THR A 130 4.24 -0.69 19.75
N ALA A 131 4.49 0.58 19.45
CA ALA A 131 4.78 1.60 20.46
C ALA A 131 3.62 1.81 21.44
N VAL A 132 2.37 1.72 20.97
CA VAL A 132 1.16 1.80 21.81
C VAL A 132 0.65 0.44 22.26
N ARG A 133 1.41 -0.64 22.05
CA ARG A 133 1.10 -2.03 22.45
C ARG A 133 -0.25 -2.53 21.93
N THR A 134 -0.63 -2.13 20.71
CA THR A 134 -1.82 -2.66 20.04
C THR A 134 -1.46 -3.81 19.09
N ASP A 135 -2.48 -4.53 18.61
CA ASP A 135 -2.27 -5.72 17.78
C ASP A 135 -1.78 -5.33 16.38
N THR A 136 -0.51 -5.62 16.13
CA THR A 136 0.14 -5.39 14.84
C THR A 136 -0.37 -6.35 13.75
N ALA A 137 -0.83 -7.56 14.10
CA ALA A 137 -1.38 -8.49 13.12
C ALA A 137 -2.68 -7.94 12.50
N VAL A 138 -3.52 -7.29 13.30
CA VAL A 138 -4.73 -6.61 12.81
C VAL A 138 -4.38 -5.48 11.86
N VAL A 139 -3.41 -4.62 12.21
CA VAL A 139 -2.96 -3.52 11.36
C VAL A 139 -2.42 -4.03 10.02
N ALA A 140 -1.62 -5.09 10.04
CA ALA A 140 -1.08 -5.73 8.84
C ALA A 140 -2.20 -6.33 7.97
N ALA A 141 -3.17 -7.01 8.57
CA ALA A 141 -4.30 -7.61 7.86
C ALA A 141 -5.15 -6.55 7.16
N MET A 142 -5.44 -5.43 7.83
CA MET A 142 -6.19 -4.32 7.26
C MET A 142 -5.44 -3.67 6.08
N HIS A 143 -4.12 -3.49 6.20
CA HIS A 143 -3.29 -3.00 5.09
C HIS A 143 -3.27 -3.94 3.90
N LEU A 144 -3.18 -5.25 4.16
CA LEU A 144 -3.20 -6.27 3.12
C LEU A 144 -4.55 -6.29 2.40
N ALA A 145 -5.66 -6.30 3.15
CA ALA A 145 -7.00 -6.24 2.60
C ALA A 145 -7.18 -4.98 1.72
N ARG A 146 -6.73 -3.82 2.22
CA ARG A 146 -6.75 -2.56 1.46
C ARG A 146 -5.97 -2.67 0.15
N LEU A 147 -4.75 -3.22 0.18
CA LEU A 147 -3.94 -3.42 -1.03
C LEU A 147 -4.68 -4.30 -2.04
N VAL A 148 -5.21 -5.45 -1.63
CA VAL A 148 -5.95 -6.35 -2.52
C VAL A 148 -7.15 -5.65 -3.15
N VAL A 149 -7.94 -4.91 -2.35
CA VAL A 149 -9.12 -4.19 -2.84
C VAL A 149 -8.72 -3.08 -3.83
N VAL A 150 -7.76 -2.22 -3.48
CA VAL A 150 -7.32 -1.11 -4.34
C VAL A 150 -6.80 -1.63 -5.67
N LEU A 151 -5.97 -2.69 -5.64
CA LEU A 151 -5.39 -3.27 -6.85
C LEU A 151 -6.45 -3.95 -7.71
N SER A 152 -7.44 -4.61 -7.10
CA SER A 152 -8.55 -5.23 -7.82
C SER A 152 -9.50 -4.21 -8.45
N CYS A 153 -9.66 -3.04 -7.82
CA CYS A 153 -10.48 -1.94 -8.33
C CYS A 153 -9.77 -1.09 -9.39
N LEU A 154 -8.46 -1.18 -9.53
CA LEU A 154 -7.67 -0.44 -10.52
C LEU A 154 -8.24 -0.50 -11.96
N PRO A 155 -8.59 -1.66 -12.55
CA PRO A 155 -9.19 -1.70 -13.88
C PRO A 155 -10.51 -0.92 -13.97
N LEU A 156 -11.31 -0.89 -12.90
CA LEU A 156 -12.54 -0.11 -12.83
C LEU A 156 -12.22 1.39 -12.79
N LEU A 157 -11.21 1.79 -12.00
CA LEU A 157 -10.74 3.17 -11.94
C LEU A 157 -10.24 3.66 -13.30
N VAL A 158 -9.44 2.85 -14.01
CA VAL A 158 -8.93 3.19 -15.34
C VAL A 158 -10.07 3.34 -16.35
N ARG A 159 -11.06 2.43 -16.33
CA ARG A 159 -12.25 2.55 -17.19
C ARG A 159 -13.06 3.80 -16.86
N GLY A 160 -13.30 4.07 -15.59
CA GLY A 160 -14.02 5.25 -15.12
C GLY A 160 -13.33 6.55 -15.53
N ALA A 161 -12.00 6.64 -15.37
CA ALA A 161 -11.22 7.79 -15.78
C ALA A 161 -11.35 8.08 -17.29
N ARG A 162 -11.29 7.04 -18.14
CA ARG A 162 -11.47 7.19 -19.60
C ARG A 162 -12.88 7.68 -19.96
N VAL A 163 -13.91 7.22 -19.26
CA VAL A 163 -15.29 7.67 -19.49
C VAL A 163 -15.45 9.14 -19.07
N PHE A 164 -14.91 9.49 -17.90
CA PHE A 164 -14.94 10.85 -17.39
C PHE A 164 -14.21 11.83 -18.33
N GLU A 165 -13.04 11.44 -18.84
CA GLU A 165 -12.28 12.25 -19.80
C GLU A 165 -13.06 12.49 -21.09
N ARG A 166 -13.77 11.48 -21.62
CA ARG A 166 -14.64 11.65 -22.79
C ARG A 166 -15.77 12.65 -22.52
N TRP A 167 -16.49 12.46 -21.42
CA TRP A 167 -17.60 13.33 -21.00
C TRP A 167 -17.17 14.78 -20.74
N TRP A 168 -16.00 14.97 -20.13
CA TRP A 168 -15.48 16.30 -19.80
C TRP A 168 -14.77 16.98 -20.97
N GLY A 169 -14.06 16.21 -21.79
CA GLY A 169 -13.41 16.68 -23.02
C GLY A 169 -14.40 17.20 -24.06
N GLU A 170 -15.60 16.61 -24.13
CA GLU A 170 -16.70 17.10 -24.98
C GLU A 170 -17.25 18.45 -24.48
N ARG A 171 -17.30 18.69 -23.16
CA ARG A 171 -17.78 19.97 -22.58
C ARG A 171 -16.77 21.12 -22.61
N GLY A 172 -15.49 20.82 -22.84
CA GLY A 172 -14.43 21.82 -22.93
C GLY A 172 -14.23 22.43 -24.33
N ARG A 173 -14.91 21.92 -25.36
CA ARG A 173 -14.80 22.37 -26.76
C ARG A 173 -15.83 23.42 -27.19
N ASP A 174 -16.81 23.70 -26.34
CA ASP A 174 -17.92 24.63 -26.59
C ASP A 174 -17.77 25.96 -25.83
N ARG A 175 -16.56 26.30 -25.37
CA ARG A 175 -16.17 27.59 -24.78
C ARG A 175 -14.85 28.06 -25.36
#